data_AF-A0A943QXH4-F1
#
_entry.id   AF-A0A943QXH4-F1
#
_cell.length_a   1.000
_cell.length_b   1.000
_cell.length_c   1.000
_cell.angle_alpha   90.00
_cell.angle_beta   90.00
_cell.angle_gamma   90.00
#
_symmetry.space_group_name_H-M   'P 1'
#
loop_
_entity.id
_entity.type
_entity.pdbx_description
1 polymer ?
#
loop_
_entity_poly.entity_id
_entity_poly.type
_entity_poly.pdbx_seq_one_letter_code
_entity_poly.pdbx_strand_id
1 'polypeptide(L)'
;MTLPTRLVDQPRTAIAALKPRMRAVVSGRVVAITYPIEGASMTLRAHLKDDTGTVIVAWPGRREIPGIHVGARMVAQGNVMQQFSEQLLWNPHFQILGDDDE
;
A
#
# COMPACT_ATOMS: atom_id res chain seq x y z
N MET A 1 2.10 -0.76 29.92
CA MET A 1 1.17 -0.69 28.78
C MET A 1 1.94 -0.08 27.62
N THR A 2 2.34 -0.86 26.62
CA THR A 2 3.02 -0.36 25.42
C THR A 2 1.99 0.34 24.54
N LEU A 3 2.21 1.62 24.22
CA LEU A 3 1.42 2.32 23.20
C LEU A 3 1.55 1.57 21.87
N PRO A 4 0.48 1.47 21.05
CA PRO A 4 0.61 0.90 19.72
C PRO A 4 1.59 1.75 18.91
N THR A 5 2.70 1.15 18.48
CA THR A 5 3.71 1.82 17.65
C THR A 5 3.05 2.34 16.37
N ARG A 6 3.17 3.65 16.13
CA ARG A 6 2.62 4.28 14.93
C ARG A 6 3.24 3.60 13.70
N LEU A 7 2.45 3.44 12.65
CA LEU A 7 2.88 2.74 11.45
C LEU A 7 4.18 3.32 10.85
N VAL A 8 4.33 4.64 10.92
CA VAL A 8 5.48 5.37 10.38
C VAL A 8 6.78 5.14 11.15
N ASP A 9 6.69 4.69 12.40
CA ASP A 9 7.84 4.41 13.27
C ASP A 9 8.33 2.97 13.11
N GLN A 10 7.62 2.13 12.34
CA GLN A 10 7.99 0.74 12.13
C GLN A 10 9.07 0.59 11.05
N PRO A 11 9.98 -0.40 11.18
CA PRO A 11 11.01 -0.65 10.18
C PRO A 11 10.38 -1.05 8.85
N ARG A 12 10.87 -0.43 7.77
CA ARG A 12 10.36 -0.63 6.41
C ARG A 12 11.11 -1.78 5.74
N THR A 13 10.35 -2.65 5.09
CA THR A 13 10.86 -3.67 4.19
C THR A 13 10.93 -3.08 2.78
N ALA A 14 12.09 -3.22 2.13
CA ALA A 14 12.22 -2.89 0.72
C ALA A 14 11.22 -3.69 -0.12
N ILE A 15 10.54 -3.05 -1.06
CA ILE A 15 9.53 -3.72 -1.88
C ILE A 15 10.11 -4.91 -2.67
N ALA A 16 11.35 -4.82 -3.15
CA ALA A 16 12.02 -5.94 -3.83
C ALA A 16 12.28 -7.16 -2.92
N ALA A 17 12.32 -6.96 -1.60
CA ALA A 17 12.58 -8.03 -0.64
C ALA A 17 11.30 -8.74 -0.16
N LEU A 18 10.13 -8.29 -0.60
CA LEU A 18 8.85 -8.90 -0.25
C LEU A 18 8.76 -10.34 -0.75
N LYS A 19 8.12 -11.19 0.05
CA LYS A 19 7.84 -12.58 -0.25
C LYS A 19 6.40 -12.92 0.12
N PRO A 20 5.70 -13.78 -0.63
CA PRO A 20 4.35 -14.20 -0.27
C PRO A 20 4.28 -14.78 1.15
N ARG A 21 3.15 -14.59 1.82
CA ARG A 21 2.86 -15.08 3.19
C ARG A 21 3.73 -14.48 4.29
N MET A 22 4.35 -13.32 4.05
CA MET A 22 5.02 -12.53 5.09
C MET A 22 4.20 -11.32 5.49
N ARG A 23 4.30 -10.91 6.76
CA ARG A 23 3.88 -9.59 7.19
C ARG A 23 5.00 -8.59 6.86
N ALA A 24 4.66 -7.48 6.23
CA ALA A 24 5.62 -6.44 5.88
C ALA A 24 5.04 -5.05 6.16
N VAL A 25 5.92 -4.10 6.44
CA VAL A 25 5.65 -2.66 6.42
C VAL A 25 6.43 -2.09 5.25
N VAL A 26 5.75 -1.43 4.32
CA VAL A 26 6.37 -0.81 3.14
C VAL A 26 6.07 0.68 3.15
N SER A 27 6.94 1.46 2.53
CA SER A 27 6.70 2.88 2.30
C SER A 27 7.04 3.23 0.86
N GLY A 28 6.29 4.12 0.25
CA GLY A 28 6.59 4.57 -1.10
C GLY A 28 5.71 5.71 -1.56
N ARG A 29 5.82 6.01 -2.85
CA ARG A 29 4.95 6.95 -3.56
C ARG A 29 3.94 6.18 -4.40
N VAL A 30 2.69 6.63 -4.40
CA VAL A 30 1.67 6.11 -5.31
C VAL A 30 2.00 6.58 -6.72
N VAL A 31 2.24 5.65 -7.64
CA VAL A 31 2.60 5.95 -9.03
C VAL A 31 1.45 5.72 -10.01
N ALA A 32 0.46 4.92 -9.63
CA ALA A 32 -0.73 4.66 -10.43
C ALA A 32 -1.88 4.17 -9.53
N ILE A 33 -3.12 4.42 -9.97
CA ILE A 33 -4.34 3.93 -9.32
C ILE A 33 -5.18 3.21 -10.37
N THR A 34 -5.63 2.00 -10.03
CA THR A 34 -6.58 1.24 -10.83
C THR A 34 -7.92 1.25 -10.09
N TYR A 35 -8.91 1.89 -10.71
CA TYR A 35 -10.27 1.95 -10.20
C TYR A 35 -11.06 0.70 -10.61
N PRO A 36 -12.00 0.22 -9.78
CA PRO A 36 -12.85 -0.90 -10.13
C PRO A 36 -13.74 -0.55 -11.33
N ILE A 37 -13.82 -1.47 -12.30
CA ILE A 37 -14.79 -1.41 -13.40
C ILE A 37 -16.19 -1.78 -12.89
N GLU A 38 -17.21 -1.21 -13.53
CA GLU A 38 -18.61 -1.50 -13.22
C GLU A 38 -18.92 -2.99 -13.45
N GLY A 39 -19.59 -3.63 -12.48
CA GLY A 39 -19.92 -5.06 -12.53
C GLY A 39 -18.82 -6.02 -12.01
N ALA A 40 -17.63 -5.55 -11.66
CA ALA A 40 -16.58 -6.35 -11.01
C ALA A 40 -16.57 -6.17 -9.47
N SER A 41 -15.73 -6.94 -8.78
CA SER A 41 -15.50 -6.75 -7.35
C SER A 41 -14.91 -5.34 -7.10
N MET A 42 -15.60 -4.56 -6.28
CA MET A 42 -15.28 -3.15 -6.02
C MET A 42 -13.99 -3.03 -5.20
N THR A 43 -12.83 -3.07 -5.86
CA THR A 43 -11.52 -3.01 -5.21
C THR A 43 -10.71 -1.86 -5.77
N LEU A 44 -10.41 -0.86 -4.94
CA LEU A 44 -9.43 0.17 -5.25
C LEU A 44 -8.03 -0.42 -5.17
N ARG A 45 -7.21 -0.22 -6.21
CA ARG A 45 -5.80 -0.65 -6.21
C ARG A 45 -4.90 0.57 -6.43
N ALA A 46 -3.86 0.70 -5.62
CA ALA A 46 -2.80 1.68 -5.81
C ALA A 46 -1.46 0.96 -6.01
N HIS A 47 -0.70 1.37 -7.01
CA HIS A 47 0.69 0.95 -7.20
C HIS A 47 1.58 1.83 -6.34
N LEU A 48 2.21 1.22 -5.35
CA LEU A 48 3.15 1.87 -4.44
C LEU A 48 4.58 1.54 -4.87
N LYS A 49 5.40 2.56 -5.10
CA LYS A 49 6.79 2.42 -5.55
C LYS A 49 7.77 2.99 -4.53
N ASP A 50 8.85 2.25 -4.28
CA ASP A 50 10.06 2.72 -3.61
C ASP A 50 11.25 2.61 -4.57
N ASP A 51 12.46 2.84 -4.07
CA ASP A 51 13.69 2.77 -4.89
C ASP A 51 14.03 1.36 -5.36
N THR A 52 13.37 0.33 -4.81
CA THR A 52 13.67 -1.07 -5.05
C THR A 52 12.64 -1.77 -5.93
N GLY A 53 11.39 -1.33 -5.94
CA GLY A 53 10.34 -1.99 -6.71
C GLY A 53 8.97 -1.37 -6.57
N THR A 54 7.95 -2.12 -7.01
CA THR A 54 6.54 -1.72 -6.95
C THR A 54 5.69 -2.84 -6.36
N VAL A 55 4.75 -2.48 -5.49
CA VAL A 55 3.77 -3.38 -4.86
C VAL A 55 2.38 -2.79 -5.02
N ILE A 56 1.38 -3.66 -5.16
CA ILE A 56 -0.02 -3.22 -5.16
C ILE A 56 -0.52 -3.12 -3.72
N VAL A 57 -1.23 -2.05 -3.42
CA VAL A 57 -2.07 -1.97 -2.23
C VAL A 57 -3.53 -2.03 -2.66
N ALA A 58 -4.28 -3.00 -2.16
CA ALA A 58 -5.65 -3.26 -2.59
C ALA A 58 -6.64 -3.13 -1.42
N TRP A 59 -7.68 -2.32 -1.61
CA TRP A 59 -8.75 -2.13 -0.64
C TRP A 59 -10.08 -2.63 -1.20
N PRO A 60 -10.54 -3.83 -0.81
CA PRO A 60 -11.84 -4.34 -1.21
C PRO A 60 -12.97 -3.51 -0.61
N GLY A 61 -14.07 -3.40 -1.34
CA GLY A 61 -15.24 -2.61 -0.96
C GLY A 61 -15.02 -1.10 -1.01
N ARG A 62 -13.95 -0.61 -1.66
CA ARG A 62 -13.64 0.82 -1.79
C ARG A 62 -13.56 1.23 -3.25
N ARG A 63 -14.18 2.36 -3.59
CA ARG A 63 -14.02 3.04 -4.89
C ARG A 63 -12.94 4.10 -4.85
N GLU A 64 -12.82 4.77 -3.71
CA GLU A 64 -11.88 5.85 -3.45
C GLU A 64 -11.52 5.86 -1.97
N ILE A 65 -10.39 6.48 -1.65
CA ILE A 65 -9.95 6.76 -0.29
C ILE A 65 -9.36 8.18 -0.30
N PRO A 66 -9.86 9.11 0.54
CA PRO A 66 -9.33 10.47 0.60
C PRO A 66 -7.81 10.49 0.86
N GLY A 67 -7.11 11.36 0.12
CA GLY A 67 -5.65 11.52 0.19
C GLY A 67 -4.84 10.42 -0.50
N ILE A 68 -5.48 9.40 -1.08
CA ILE A 68 -4.80 8.48 -2.00
C ILE A 68 -4.97 9.01 -3.43
N HIS A 69 -3.90 9.61 -3.95
CA HIS A 69 -3.78 10.06 -5.34
C HIS A 69 -2.39 9.69 -5.87
N VAL A 70 -2.21 9.73 -7.19
CA VAL A 70 -0.87 9.66 -7.77
C VAL A 70 -0.02 10.80 -7.21
N GLY A 71 1.19 10.49 -6.75
CA GLY A 71 2.04 11.41 -6.03
C GLY A 71 1.97 11.26 -4.50
N ALA A 72 0.87 10.78 -3.92
CA ALA A 72 0.77 10.65 -2.47
C ALA A 72 1.85 9.70 -1.90
N ARG A 73 2.44 10.08 -0.76
CA ARG A 73 3.34 9.20 0.00
C ARG A 73 2.53 8.42 1.02
N MET A 74 2.83 7.13 1.19
CA MET A 74 2.17 6.32 2.21
C MET A 74 3.10 5.30 2.84
N VAL A 75 2.73 4.88 4.05
CA VAL A 75 3.22 3.67 4.69
C VAL A 75 2.05 2.69 4.75
N ALA A 76 2.29 1.43 4.37
CA ALA A 76 1.29 0.38 4.40
C ALA A 76 1.85 -0.86 5.11
N GLN A 77 1.06 -1.48 5.97
CA GLN A 77 1.37 -2.73 6.65
C GLN A 77 0.30 -3.76 6.37
N GLY A 78 0.73 -4.92 5.90
CA GLY A 78 -0.18 -6.02 5.65
C GLY A 78 0.55 -7.34 5.44
N ASN A 79 -0.23 -8.35 5.09
CA ASN A 79 0.30 -9.61 4.60
C ASN A 79 0.53 -9.49 3.10
N VAL A 80 1.73 -9.88 2.67
CA VAL A 80 2.09 -9.97 1.26
C VAL A 80 1.39 -11.19 0.66
N MET A 81 0.63 -10.93 -0.39
CA MET A 81 0.00 -11.92 -1.24
C MET A 81 0.60 -11.84 -2.63
N GLN A 82 0.44 -12.92 -3.39
CA GLN A 82 0.78 -12.96 -4.80
C GLN A 82 -0.51 -13.20 -5.58
N GLN A 83 -0.83 -12.31 -6.51
CA GLN A 83 -1.82 -12.57 -7.56
C GLN A 83 -1.11 -12.49 -8.91
N PHE A 84 -1.17 -13.57 -9.68
CA PHE A 84 -0.45 -13.67 -10.96
C PHE A 84 1.04 -13.31 -10.78
N SER A 85 1.54 -12.33 -11.53
CA SER A 85 2.91 -11.82 -11.46
C SER A 85 3.11 -10.67 -10.47
N GLU A 86 2.06 -10.25 -9.75
CA GLU A 86 2.09 -9.05 -8.92
C GLU A 86 2.06 -9.40 -7.43
N GLN A 87 2.89 -8.69 -6.66
CA GLN A 87 2.85 -8.72 -5.20
C GLN A 87 1.86 -7.66 -4.72
N LEU A 88 1.03 -8.02 -3.73
CA LEU A 88 0.04 -7.11 -3.18
C LEU A 88 -0.11 -7.21 -1.67
N LEU A 89 -0.49 -6.10 -1.06
CA LEU A 89 -1.02 -6.04 0.30
C LEU A 89 -2.54 -5.95 0.22
N TRP A 90 -3.23 -6.96 0.77
CA TRP A 90 -4.70 -7.03 0.76
C TRP A 90 -5.28 -6.42 2.03
N ASN A 91 -6.16 -5.43 1.87
CA ASN A 91 -6.78 -4.66 2.93
C ASN A 91 -5.79 -4.25 4.06
N PRO A 92 -4.64 -3.63 3.74
CA PRO A 92 -3.64 -3.32 4.76
C PRO A 92 -4.07 -2.15 5.64
N HIS A 93 -3.44 -2.11 6.81
CA HIS A 93 -3.40 -0.88 7.60
C HIS A 93 -2.47 0.10 6.91
N PHE A 94 -2.86 1.36 6.77
CA PHE A 94 -2.04 2.34 6.06
C PHE A 94 -2.13 3.72 6.71
N GLN A 95 -1.13 4.56 6.41
CA GLN A 95 -1.12 5.96 6.76
C GLN A 95 -0.56 6.74 5.57
N ILE A 96 -1.32 7.76 5.14
CA ILE A 96 -0.85 8.74 4.17
C ILE A 96 0.11 9.66 4.92
N LEU A 97 1.29 9.84 4.37
CA LEU A 97 2.24 10.85 4.81
C LEU A 97 1.78 12.14 4.13
N GLY A 98 1.63 13.22 4.89
CA GLY A 98 1.38 14.53 4.28
C GLY A 98 2.43 14.79 3.21
N ASP A 99 2.05 15.54 2.19
CA ASP A 99 3.06 16.23 1.41
C ASP A 99 3.71 17.18 2.42
N ASP A 100 4.93 16.85 2.88
CA ASP A 100 5.81 17.85 3.47
C ASP A 100 6.12 18.81 2.31
N ASP A 101 5.15 19.69 2.02
CA ASP A 101 5.32 20.89 1.24
C ASP A 101 6.23 21.79 2.07
N GLU A 102 7.52 21.76 1.73
CA GLU A 102 8.43 22.88 1.96
C GLU A 102 7.99 24.08 1.11
#